data_AF-A0A972VGR0-F1
#
_entry.id   AF-A0A972VGR0-F1
#
_cell.length_a   1.000
_cell.length_b   1.000
_cell.length_c   1.000
_cell.angle_alpha   90.00
_cell.angle_beta   90.00
_cell.angle_gamma   90.00
#
_symmetry.space_group_name_H-M   'P 1'
#
loop_
_entity.id
_entity.type
_entity.pdbx_description
1 polymer ?
#
loop_
_entity_poly.entity_id
_entity_poly.type
_entity_poly.pdbx_seq_one_letter_code
_entity_poly.pdbx_strand_id
1 'polypeptide(L)' 'MNKMVSAIVMLALVLQINVGAAKTRYEPTWESLDARKTPQWFTDAKFGVFICWGLYSVPAW' A
#
# COMPACT_ATOMS: atom_id res chain seq x y z
N MET A 1 28.09 5.67 -34.68
CA MET A 1 26.98 4.72 -34.41
C MET A 1 26.71 4.55 -32.91
N ASN A 2 27.73 4.32 -32.08
CA ASN A 2 27.58 3.97 -30.66
C ASN A 2 27.06 5.13 -29.78
N LYS A 3 27.42 6.39 -30.10
CA LYS A 3 26.96 7.58 -29.35
C LYS A 3 25.46 7.83 -29.49
N MET A 4 24.91 7.58 -30.67
CA MET A 4 23.49 7.77 -30.96
C MET A 4 22.63 6.68 -30.29
N VAL A 5 23.11 5.43 -30.32
CA VAL A 5 22.49 4.31 -29.59
C VAL A 5 22.49 4.58 -28.08
N SER A 6 23.62 5.05 -27.53
CA SER A 6 23.70 5.37 -26.10
C SER A 6 22.77 6.52 -25.68
N ALA A 7 22.58 7.52 -26.55
CA ALA A 7 21.65 8.63 -26.29
C ALA A 7 20.18 8.17 -26.32
N ILE A 8 19.82 7.27 -27.24
CA ILE A 8 18.48 6.68 -27.32
C ILE A 8 18.19 5.81 -26.09
N VAL A 9 19.18 5.02 -25.64
CA VAL A 9 19.05 4.20 -24.41
C VAL A 9 18.87 5.09 -23.18
N MET A 10 19.66 6.16 -23.04
CA MET A 10 19.51 7.11 -21.93
C MET A 10 18.16 7.82 -21.95
N LEU A 11 17.68 8.23 -23.12
CA LEU A 11 16.37 8.87 -23.28
C LEU A 11 15.23 7.89 -22.93
N ALA A 12 15.35 6.63 -23.33
CA ALA A 12 14.40 5.57 -22.97
C ALA A 12 14.37 5.30 -21.46
N LEU A 13 15.53 5.34 -20.79
CA LEU A 13 15.63 5.22 -19.33
C LEU A 13 14.97 6.39 -18.59
N VAL A 14 15.11 7.61 -19.10
CA VAL A 14 14.49 8.82 -18.50
C VAL A 14 12.97 8.84 -18.67
N LEU A 15 12.45 8.23 -19.74
CA LEU A 15 11.00 8.13 -20.00
C LEU A 15 10.26 7.17 -19.05
N GLN A 16 10.95 6.32 -18.28
CA GLN A 16 10.32 5.35 -17.37
C GLN A 16 10.02 5.90 -15.95
N ILE A 17 10.27 7.18 -15.68
CA ILE A 17 10.23 7.73 -14.31
C ILE A 17 8.80 7.97 -13.77
N ASN A 18 7.75 7.83 -14.59
CA ASN A 18 6.37 8.10 -14.15
C ASN A 18 5.54 6.83 -13.87
N VAL A 19 5.93 6.07 -12.84
CA VAL A 19 4.97 5.22 -12.12
C VAL A 19 4.75 5.87 -10.75
N GLY A 20 4.11 7.03 -10.77
CA GLY A 20 3.47 7.56 -9.57
C GLY A 20 2.43 6.53 -9.12
N ALA A 21 2.55 6.06 -7.88
CA ALA A 21 1.71 5.04 -7.30
C ALA A 21 0.22 5.34 -7.55
N ALA A 22 -0.36 4.70 -8.55
CA ALA A 22 -1.79 4.75 -8.75
C ALA A 22 -2.43 4.21 -7.48
N LYS A 23 -3.19 5.05 -6.77
CA LYS A 23 -4.05 4.57 -5.68
C LYS A 23 -5.00 3.57 -6.30
N THR A 24 -4.80 2.28 -6.01
CA THR A 24 -5.74 1.23 -6.40
C THR A 24 -7.10 1.61 -5.85
N ARG A 25 -8.06 1.87 -6.73
CA ARG A 25 -9.45 2.11 -6.34
C ARG A 25 -10.08 0.75 -6.05
N TYR A 26 -10.64 0.61 -4.86
CA TYR A 26 -11.37 -0.59 -4.49
C TYR A 26 -12.81 -0.52 -5.01
N GLU A 27 -13.26 -1.64 -5.58
CA GLU A 27 -14.66 -1.86 -5.93
C GLU A 27 -15.39 -2.53 -4.75
N PRO A 28 -16.73 -2.40 -4.62
CA PRO A 28 -17.50 -3.00 -3.54
C PRO A 28 -17.74 -4.51 -3.77
N THR A 29 -16.68 -5.24 -4.14
CA THR A 29 -16.68 -6.71 -4.30
C THR A 29 -15.62 -7.33 -3.41
N TRP A 30 -15.83 -8.58 -3.00
CA TRP A 30 -14.90 -9.29 -2.11
C TRP A 30 -13.52 -9.45 -2.72
N GLU A 31 -13.45 -9.76 -4.02
CA GLU A 31 -12.21 -9.97 -4.76
C GLU A 31 -11.33 -8.70 -4.78
N SER A 32 -11.98 -7.54 -4.95
CA SER A 32 -11.26 -6.26 -4.93
C SER A 32 -10.77 -5.92 -3.52
N LEU A 33 -11.64 -6.08 -2.51
CA LEU A 33 -11.32 -5.75 -1.14
C LEU A 33 -10.21 -6.65 -0.60
N ASP A 34 -10.23 -7.96 -0.87
CA ASP A 34 -9.24 -8.91 -0.31
C ASP A 34 -7.86 -8.82 -0.96
N ALA A 35 -7.73 -8.12 -2.10
CA ALA A 35 -6.43 -7.77 -2.67
C ALA A 35 -5.63 -6.75 -1.82
N ARG A 36 -6.22 -6.18 -0.76
CA ARG A 36 -5.56 -5.21 0.12
C ARG A 36 -4.41 -5.86 0.90
N LYS A 37 -3.19 -5.32 0.74
CA LYS A 37 -2.02 -5.81 1.47
C LYS A 37 -2.06 -5.32 2.92
N THR A 38 -1.84 -6.24 3.86
CA THR A 38 -1.63 -5.89 5.27
C THR A 38 -0.30 -5.14 5.43
N PRO A 39 -0.25 -4.00 6.13
CA PRO A 39 1.00 -3.30 6.41
C PRO A 39 2.00 -4.19 7.14
N GLN A 40 3.27 -4.11 6.76
CA GLN A 40 4.32 -5.00 7.31
C GLN A 40 4.42 -4.89 8.84
N TRP A 41 4.38 -3.67 9.39
CA TRP A 41 4.46 -3.44 10.83
C TRP A 41 3.36 -4.17 11.62
N PHE A 42 2.16 -4.31 11.03
CA PHE A 42 1.04 -4.98 11.70
C PHE A 42 1.29 -6.48 11.76
N THR A 43 1.81 -7.05 10.67
CA THR A 43 2.26 -8.45 10.64
C THR A 43 3.42 -8.68 11.60
N ASP A 44 4.31 -7.71 11.79
CA ASP A 44 5.50 -7.82 12.64
C ASP A 44 5.20 -7.67 14.14
N ALA A 45 4.13 -6.97 14.52
CA ALA A 45 3.82 -6.69 15.93
C ALA A 45 3.55 -7.95 16.78
N LYS A 46 2.99 -9.01 16.19
CA LYS A 46 2.65 -10.35 16.76
C LYS A 46 1.73 -10.39 17.99
N PHE A 47 1.77 -9.39 18.86
CA PHE A 47 1.02 -9.30 20.10
C PHE A 47 0.36 -7.93 20.20
N GLY A 48 -0.88 -7.90 20.68
CA GLY A 48 -1.64 -6.66 20.87
C GLY A 48 -2.55 -6.78 22.10
N VAL A 49 -2.81 -5.65 22.73
CA VAL A 49 -3.79 -5.52 23.82
C VAL A 49 -4.97 -4.73 23.27
N PHE A 50 -6.18 -5.25 23.45
CA PHE A 50 -7.40 -4.55 23.10
C PHE A 50 -8.08 -4.04 24.37
N ILE A 51 -8.64 -2.84 24.31
CA ILE A 51 -9.34 -2.22 25.43
C ILE A 51 -10.77 -1.92 24.99
N CYS A 52 -11.72 -2.63 25.60
CA CYS A 52 -13.14 -2.29 25.52
C CYS A 52 -13.48 -1.29 26.61
N TRP A 53 -13.31 0.00 26.33
CA TRP A 53 -13.72 1.07 27.24
C TRP A 53 -14.72 2.02 26.58
N GLY A 54 -15.80 2.34 27.29
CA GLY A 54 -16.83 3.28 26.85
C GLY A 54 -17.87 3.55 27.94
N LEU A 55 -18.98 4.20 27.59
CA LEU A 55 -20.04 4.51 28.57
C LEU A 55 -20.67 3.27 29.21
N TYR A 56 -20.66 2.12 28.52
CA TYR A 56 -21.04 0.82 29.09
C TYR A 56 -20.13 0.36 30.24
N SER A 57 -18.89 0.88 30.32
CA SER A 57 -17.97 0.60 31.42
C SER A 57 -18.24 1.47 32.66
N VAL A 58 -19.05 2.53 32.54
CA VAL A 58 -19.34 3.44 33.66
C VAL A 58 -20.10 2.73 34.76
N PRO A 59 -21.21 2.02 34.46
CA PRO A 59 -21.95 1.43 35.55
C PRO A 59 -21.44 0.01 35.89
N ALA A 60 -20.68 -0.64 34.99
CA ALA A 60 -19.93 -1.89 35.26
C ALA A 60 -20.77 -3.06 35.84
N TRP A 61 -22.02 -3.19 35.37
CA TRP A 61 -22.94 -4.29 35.71
C TRP A 61 -23.31 -5.08 34.45
#